data_AF-H0TG05-F1
#
_entry.id   AF-H0TG05-F1
#
_cell.length_a   1.000
_cell.length_b   1.000
_cell.length_c   1.000
_cell.angle_alpha   90.00
_cell.angle_beta   90.00
_cell.angle_gamma   90.00
#
_symmetry.space_group_name_H-M   'P 1'
#
loop_
_entity.id
_entity.type
_entity.pdbx_description
1 polymer ?
#
loop_
_entity_poly.entity_id
_entity_poly.type
_entity_poly.pdbx_seq_one_letter_code
_entity_poly.pdbx_strand_id
1 'polypeptide(L)'
;MFTAADREFVMTALDQFEANGLVIWSELERNLVVARALVDVSLWKTDDTRPAPKLQPLFLALAGGTDSLTCYLDDVQELYPPLSSMDDDAATEILEQHSSSIFANASSINLVNEDNALEHMVRQFFALAGLDVAHLDLRVMKNGLTRVSFEVEELGACRFEIESLKRPDVTPALAEMNRIAKAKGRGRYIRVSEGSSESETFIFADDATLPRIVDLLGLQAIAPTDEAKL
;
A
#
# COMPACT_ATOMS: atom_id res chain seq x y z
N MET A 1 18.26 -12.48 -14.52
CA MET A 1 19.18 -13.13 -13.56
C MET A 1 19.61 -12.11 -12.51
N PHE A 2 19.37 -12.41 -11.23
CA PHE A 2 19.67 -11.52 -10.11
C PHE A 2 21.16 -11.47 -9.78
N THR A 3 21.68 -10.29 -9.48
CA THR A 3 23.11 -10.10 -9.16
C THR A 3 23.39 -10.21 -7.66
N ALA A 4 24.65 -10.37 -7.26
CA ALA A 4 25.04 -10.29 -5.86
C ALA A 4 24.71 -8.92 -5.23
N ALA A 5 24.86 -7.84 -6.00
CA ALA A 5 24.51 -6.49 -5.59
C ALA A 5 23.00 -6.33 -5.33
N ASP A 6 22.15 -7.05 -6.06
CA ASP A 6 20.69 -7.02 -5.84
C ASP A 6 20.31 -7.64 -4.51
N ARG A 7 20.93 -8.79 -4.20
CA ARG A 7 20.74 -9.46 -2.91
C ARG A 7 21.23 -8.59 -1.76
N GLU A 8 22.42 -8.01 -1.88
CA GLU A 8 22.98 -7.11 -0.86
C GLU A 8 22.09 -5.88 -0.65
N PHE A 9 21.59 -5.27 -1.73
CA PHE A 9 20.65 -4.15 -1.64
C PHE A 9 19.36 -4.54 -0.91
N VAL A 10 18.72 -5.65 -1.29
CA VAL A 10 17.48 -6.11 -0.65
C VAL A 10 17.69 -6.39 0.83
N MET A 11 18.73 -7.13 1.20
CA MET A 11 19.01 -7.44 2.60
C MET A 11 19.27 -6.17 3.42
N THR A 12 20.09 -5.26 2.88
CA THR A 12 20.37 -3.97 3.53
C THR A 12 19.10 -3.12 3.67
N ALA A 13 18.22 -3.13 2.68
CA ALA A 13 16.96 -2.41 2.73
C ALA A 13 16.01 -2.97 3.79
N LEU A 14 15.87 -4.29 3.88
CA LEU A 14 15.06 -4.93 4.92
C LEU A 14 15.59 -4.61 6.32
N ASP A 15 16.90 -4.68 6.53
CA ASP A 15 17.54 -4.30 7.80
C ASP A 15 17.28 -2.82 8.14
N GLN A 16 17.34 -1.92 7.15
CA GLN A 16 17.02 -0.51 7.33
C GLN A 16 15.53 -0.30 7.67
N PHE A 17 14.62 -1.03 7.05
CA PHE A 17 13.19 -0.96 7.37
C PHE A 17 12.94 -1.37 8.83
N GLU A 18 13.47 -2.53 9.24
CA GLU A 18 13.32 -3.04 10.61
C GLU A 18 13.95 -2.10 11.64
N ALA A 19 15.15 -1.56 11.36
CA ALA A 19 15.81 -0.57 12.21
C ALA A 19 15.01 0.74 12.38
N ASN A 20 14.16 1.08 11.40
CA ASN A 20 13.27 2.23 11.45
C ASN A 20 11.87 1.88 11.99
N GLY A 21 11.69 0.69 12.56
CA GLY A 21 10.48 0.30 13.26
C GLY A 21 9.38 -0.30 12.37
N LEU A 22 9.67 -0.61 11.11
CA LEU A 22 8.78 -1.47 10.32
C LEU A 22 8.84 -2.89 10.87
N VAL A 23 7.67 -3.50 11.07
CA VAL A 23 7.56 -4.85 11.63
C VAL A 23 7.16 -5.77 10.50
N ILE A 24 8.04 -6.68 10.09
CA ILE A 24 7.68 -7.73 9.14
C ILE A 24 6.91 -8.82 9.89
N TRP A 25 5.79 -9.26 9.33
CA TRP A 25 4.97 -10.32 9.90
C TRP A 25 5.80 -11.58 10.20
N SER A 26 5.70 -12.07 11.43
CA SER A 26 6.54 -13.18 11.93
C SER A 26 6.23 -14.53 11.30
N GLU A 27 5.02 -14.67 10.76
CA GLU A 27 4.49 -15.84 10.08
C GLU A 27 4.95 -15.93 8.62
N LEU A 28 5.43 -14.84 8.03
CA LEU A 28 5.93 -14.83 6.67
C LEU A 28 7.31 -15.48 6.58
N GLU A 29 7.49 -16.33 5.59
CA GLU A 29 8.78 -16.99 5.36
C GLU A 29 9.81 -15.97 4.82
N ARG A 30 10.92 -15.77 5.53
CA ARG A 30 11.88 -14.70 5.24
C ARG A 30 12.55 -14.83 3.87
N ASN A 31 12.90 -16.04 3.43
CA ASN A 31 13.46 -16.27 2.10
C ASN A 31 12.46 -15.95 1.00
N LEU A 32 11.17 -16.22 1.20
CA LEU A 32 10.12 -15.85 0.25
C LEU A 32 9.88 -14.32 0.23
N VAL A 33 10.01 -13.63 1.37
CA VAL A 33 10.06 -12.15 1.41
C VAL A 33 11.24 -11.62 0.58
N VAL A 34 12.42 -12.21 0.72
CA VAL A 34 13.61 -11.83 -0.07
C VAL A 34 13.40 -12.13 -1.56
N ALA A 35 12.79 -13.27 -1.89
CA ALA A 35 12.50 -13.64 -3.27
C ALA A 35 11.55 -12.63 -3.93
N ARG A 36 10.46 -12.27 -3.24
CA ARG A 36 9.53 -11.22 -3.67
C ARG A 36 10.26 -9.90 -3.95
N ALA A 37 11.06 -9.43 -2.99
CA ALA A 37 11.82 -8.19 -3.12
C ALA A 37 12.76 -8.20 -4.33
N LEU A 38 13.40 -9.34 -4.61
CA LEU A 38 14.28 -9.49 -5.77
C LEU A 38 13.51 -9.42 -7.09
N VAL A 39 12.35 -10.08 -7.19
CA VAL A 39 11.44 -10.00 -8.35
C VAL A 39 11.05 -8.53 -8.60
N ASP A 40 10.58 -7.83 -7.56
CA ASP A 40 10.16 -6.42 -7.69
C ASP A 40 11.31 -5.50 -8.13
N VAL A 41 12.53 -5.69 -7.58
CA VAL A 41 13.73 -4.97 -8.00
C VAL A 41 14.06 -5.22 -9.48
N SER A 42 13.89 -6.45 -9.96
CA SER A 42 14.15 -6.80 -11.36
C SER A 42 13.18 -6.10 -12.31
N LEU A 43 11.90 -6.03 -11.94
CA LEU A 43 10.88 -5.35 -12.75
C LEU A 43 11.22 -3.88 -12.98
N TRP A 44 11.66 -3.15 -11.95
CA TRP A 44 12.03 -1.73 -12.13
C TRP A 44 13.26 -1.53 -12.99
N LYS A 45 14.20 -2.50 -13.02
CA LYS A 45 15.39 -2.41 -13.86
C LYS A 45 15.10 -2.60 -15.34
N THR A 46 14.02 -3.30 -15.67
CA THR A 46 13.59 -3.46 -17.07
C THR A 46 12.96 -2.20 -17.66
N ASP A 47 12.61 -1.22 -16.82
CA ASP A 47 12.28 0.14 -17.25
C ASP A 47 13.59 0.95 -17.41
N ASP A 48 14.10 0.98 -18.65
CA ASP A 48 15.40 1.55 -19.13
C ASP A 48 15.66 3.03 -18.72
N THR A 49 14.76 3.66 -17.99
CA THR A 49 14.85 5.06 -17.54
C THR A 49 15.33 5.21 -16.08
N ARG A 50 15.46 4.12 -15.30
CA ARG A 50 15.71 4.21 -13.84
C ARG A 50 17.12 3.69 -13.46
N PRO A 51 18.05 4.56 -13.01
CA PRO A 51 19.48 4.25 -13.00
C PRO A 51 20.01 3.46 -11.79
N ALA A 52 19.20 3.13 -10.77
CA ALA A 52 19.60 2.28 -9.64
C ALA A 52 18.37 1.84 -8.82
N PRO A 53 18.41 0.68 -8.13
CA PRO A 53 17.43 0.32 -7.11
C PRO A 53 17.33 1.43 -6.06
N LYS A 54 16.09 1.78 -5.66
CA LYS A 54 15.82 2.84 -4.67
C LYS A 54 14.97 2.29 -3.54
N LEU A 55 15.18 2.82 -2.35
CA LEU A 55 14.50 2.38 -1.13
C LEU A 55 12.98 2.64 -1.18
N GLN A 56 12.55 3.79 -1.73
CA GLN A 56 11.13 4.14 -1.82
C GLN A 56 10.32 3.18 -2.72
N PRO A 57 10.70 2.91 -3.98
CA PRO A 57 10.00 1.91 -4.79
C PRO A 57 9.94 0.53 -4.14
N LEU A 58 11.01 0.10 -3.47
CA LEU A 58 11.03 -1.18 -2.75
C LEU A 58 10.10 -1.21 -1.56
N PHE A 59 10.09 -0.14 -0.77
CA PHE A 59 9.10 -0.01 0.29
C PHE A 59 7.69 -0.11 -0.27
N LEU A 60 7.36 0.64 -1.34
CA LEU A 60 6.02 0.66 -1.93
C LEU A 60 5.59 -0.69 -2.51
N ALA A 61 6.51 -1.45 -3.09
CA ALA A 61 6.20 -2.79 -3.59
C ALA A 61 5.98 -3.81 -2.45
N LEU A 62 6.77 -3.73 -1.38
CA LEU A 62 6.65 -4.64 -0.23
C LEU A 62 5.49 -4.27 0.72
N ALA A 63 5.17 -2.98 0.82
CA ALA A 63 4.01 -2.48 1.54
C ALA A 63 2.71 -2.58 0.70
N GLY A 64 2.83 -2.68 -0.62
CA GLY A 64 1.72 -2.89 -1.54
C GLY A 64 1.33 -4.35 -1.63
N GLY A 65 0.05 -4.64 -1.79
CA GLY A 65 -0.44 -6.00 -2.07
C GLY A 65 -0.42 -6.30 -3.57
N THR A 66 0.75 -6.25 -4.22
CA THR A 66 0.86 -6.68 -5.61
C THR A 66 1.21 -8.15 -5.66
N ASP A 67 0.42 -8.91 -6.40
CA ASP A 67 0.57 -10.37 -6.57
C ASP A 67 1.76 -10.74 -7.49
N SER A 68 2.90 -10.06 -7.31
CA SER A 68 4.11 -10.30 -8.10
C SER A 68 4.63 -11.73 -7.90
N LEU A 69 4.28 -12.39 -6.80
CA LEU A 69 4.68 -13.76 -6.55
C LEU A 69 3.96 -14.78 -7.45
N THR A 70 2.66 -14.64 -7.74
CA THR A 70 1.97 -15.56 -8.65
C THR A 70 2.28 -15.28 -10.12
N CYS A 71 2.51 -14.02 -10.47
CA CYS A 71 2.78 -13.60 -11.86
C CYS A 71 4.18 -14.01 -12.35
N TYR A 72 5.12 -14.22 -11.42
CA TYR A 72 6.52 -14.55 -11.70
C TYR A 72 6.95 -15.85 -11.00
N LEU A 73 6.05 -16.83 -10.99
CA LEU A 73 6.24 -18.10 -10.29
C LEU A 73 7.57 -18.79 -10.65
N ASP A 74 7.98 -18.76 -11.92
CA ASP A 74 9.24 -19.37 -12.37
C ASP A 74 10.47 -18.72 -11.70
N ASP A 75 10.51 -17.39 -11.63
CA ASP A 75 11.58 -16.64 -10.95
C ASP A 75 11.56 -16.90 -9.43
N VAL A 76 10.37 -16.99 -8.84
CA VAL A 76 10.19 -17.31 -7.42
C VAL A 76 10.66 -18.73 -7.12
N GLN A 77 10.36 -19.72 -7.97
CA GLN A 77 10.81 -21.10 -7.82
C GLN A 77 12.33 -21.23 -7.94
N GLU A 78 12.99 -20.44 -8.80
CA GLU A 78 14.45 -20.40 -8.87
C GLU A 78 15.06 -19.88 -7.56
N LEU A 79 14.45 -18.84 -6.97
CA LEU A 79 14.93 -18.19 -5.74
C LEU A 79 14.56 -18.93 -4.46
N TYR A 80 13.41 -19.60 -4.45
CA TYR A 80 12.88 -20.40 -3.36
C TYR A 80 12.50 -21.80 -3.87
N PRO A 81 13.51 -22.67 -4.12
CA PRO A 81 13.30 -24.02 -4.67
C PRO A 81 12.26 -24.89 -3.96
N PRO A 82 12.06 -24.80 -2.63
CA PRO A 82 11.02 -25.58 -1.96
C PRO A 82 9.63 -25.44 -2.57
N LEU A 83 9.30 -24.29 -3.16
CA LEU A 83 7.98 -24.04 -3.78
C LEU A 83 7.68 -25.04 -4.91
N SER A 84 8.70 -25.42 -5.70
CA SER A 84 8.56 -26.39 -6.79
C SER A 84 8.29 -27.83 -6.33
N SER A 85 8.51 -28.10 -5.04
CA SER A 85 8.32 -29.42 -4.42
C SER A 85 7.06 -29.53 -3.57
N MET A 86 6.36 -28.41 -3.36
CA MET A 86 5.07 -28.37 -2.68
C MET A 86 3.97 -28.89 -3.62
N ASP A 87 2.89 -29.40 -3.05
CA ASP A 87 1.65 -29.57 -3.83
C ASP A 87 1.04 -28.20 -4.16
N ASP A 88 0.21 -28.18 -5.22
CA ASP A 88 -0.34 -26.93 -5.76
C ASP A 88 -1.15 -26.14 -4.72
N ASP A 89 -1.93 -26.83 -3.87
CA ASP A 89 -2.75 -26.20 -2.84
C ASP A 89 -1.88 -25.49 -1.78
N ALA A 90 -0.84 -26.18 -1.28
CA ALA A 90 0.11 -25.60 -0.33
C ALA A 90 0.93 -24.46 -0.94
N ALA A 91 1.31 -24.57 -2.22
CA ALA A 91 2.00 -23.51 -2.95
C ALA A 91 1.10 -22.28 -3.13
N THR A 92 -0.18 -22.46 -3.45
CA THR A 92 -1.14 -21.34 -3.52
C THR A 92 -1.30 -20.68 -2.16
N GLU A 93 -1.49 -21.45 -1.09
CA GLU A 93 -1.68 -20.89 0.26
C GLU A 93 -0.48 -20.04 0.70
N ILE A 94 0.75 -20.51 0.50
CA ILE A 94 1.95 -19.75 0.91
C ILE A 94 2.15 -18.49 0.05
N LEU A 95 1.82 -18.53 -1.25
CA LEU A 95 1.89 -17.35 -2.11
C LEU A 95 0.82 -16.32 -1.74
N GLU A 96 -0.39 -16.77 -1.44
CA GLU A 96 -1.49 -15.91 -0.97
C GLU A 96 -1.16 -15.22 0.34
N GLN A 97 -0.53 -15.91 1.31
CA GLN A 97 -0.06 -15.30 2.56
C GLN A 97 0.91 -14.14 2.31
N HIS A 98 1.73 -14.23 1.26
CA HIS A 98 2.70 -13.22 0.88
C HIS A 98 2.18 -12.19 -0.14
N SER A 99 0.91 -12.26 -0.55
CA SER A 99 0.31 -11.38 -1.57
C SER A 99 0.01 -9.96 -1.06
N SER A 100 -0.09 -9.78 0.25
CA SER A 100 -0.43 -8.52 0.92
C SER A 100 0.83 -7.76 1.39
N SER A 101 0.65 -6.64 2.11
CA SER A 101 1.78 -5.96 2.76
C SER A 101 2.56 -6.94 3.64
N ILE A 102 3.89 -6.97 3.51
CA ILE A 102 4.73 -7.76 4.42
C ILE A 102 4.87 -7.11 5.80
N PHE A 103 4.53 -5.82 5.90
CA PHE A 103 4.68 -5.05 7.13
C PHE A 103 3.37 -5.04 7.93
N ALA A 104 3.44 -5.37 9.21
CA ALA A 104 2.30 -5.39 10.12
C ALA A 104 1.79 -4.00 10.50
N ASN A 105 2.66 -3.00 10.41
CA ASN A 105 2.36 -1.62 10.84
C ASN A 105 2.45 -0.59 9.72
N ALA A 106 2.58 -1.04 8.47
CA ALA A 106 2.54 -0.18 7.30
C ALA A 106 1.94 -0.92 6.11
N SER A 107 1.26 -0.21 5.23
CA SER A 107 0.72 -0.73 3.97
C SER A 107 0.64 0.41 2.96
N SER A 108 0.68 0.09 1.67
CA SER A 108 0.50 1.07 0.62
C SER A 108 -0.50 0.61 -0.42
N ILE A 109 -1.12 1.58 -1.07
CA ILE A 109 -1.94 1.31 -2.24
C ILE A 109 -1.68 2.32 -3.33
N ASN A 110 -1.66 1.84 -4.56
CA ASN A 110 -1.59 2.66 -5.75
C ASN A 110 -2.96 2.66 -6.42
N LEU A 111 -3.58 3.82 -6.52
CA LEU A 111 -4.88 4.00 -7.15
C LEU A 111 -4.69 4.48 -8.59
N VAL A 112 -5.09 3.64 -9.54
CA VAL A 112 -5.13 4.02 -10.95
C VAL A 112 -6.43 4.79 -11.22
N ASN A 113 -6.30 5.99 -11.78
CA ASN A 113 -7.43 6.89 -12.01
C ASN A 113 -8.24 6.47 -13.27
N GLU A 114 -9.10 5.45 -13.13
CA GLU A 114 -10.00 4.96 -14.19
C GLU A 114 -11.50 5.15 -13.88
N ASP A 115 -12.34 4.99 -14.91
CA ASP A 115 -13.80 5.22 -14.91
C ASP A 115 -14.56 4.15 -14.10
N ASN A 116 -14.34 4.11 -12.78
CA ASN A 116 -15.12 3.49 -11.68
C ASN A 116 -14.36 3.61 -10.33
N ALA A 117 -13.38 4.52 -10.25
CA ALA A 117 -12.39 4.55 -9.17
C ALA A 117 -12.96 4.86 -7.78
N LEU A 118 -14.06 5.61 -7.64
CA LEU A 118 -14.38 6.19 -6.34
C LEU A 118 -14.82 5.16 -5.29
N GLU A 119 -15.78 4.28 -5.60
CA GLU A 119 -16.21 3.24 -4.65
C GLU A 119 -15.04 2.29 -4.35
N HIS A 120 -14.30 1.91 -5.39
CA HIS A 120 -13.17 1.01 -5.26
C HIS A 120 -12.05 1.61 -4.39
N MET A 121 -11.69 2.87 -4.63
CA MET A 121 -10.76 3.65 -3.82
C MET A 121 -11.19 3.70 -2.35
N VAL A 122 -12.47 3.97 -2.09
CA VAL A 122 -12.99 4.07 -0.72
C VAL A 122 -12.89 2.73 -0.01
N ARG A 123 -13.30 1.64 -0.67
CA ARG A 123 -13.15 0.28 -0.14
C ARG A 123 -11.69 -0.08 0.11
N GLN A 124 -10.81 0.35 -0.77
CA GLN A 124 -9.38 0.15 -0.66
C GLN A 124 -8.75 0.91 0.51
N PHE A 125 -9.20 2.13 0.81
CA PHE A 125 -8.82 2.81 2.05
C PHE A 125 -9.30 2.01 3.27
N PHE A 126 -10.55 1.56 3.30
CA PHE A 126 -11.03 0.76 4.44
C PHE A 126 -10.23 -0.53 4.64
N ALA A 127 -9.90 -1.23 3.55
CA ALA A 127 -9.05 -2.41 3.59
C ALA A 127 -7.67 -2.09 4.17
N LEU A 128 -7.02 -0.99 3.75
CA LEU A 128 -5.70 -0.58 4.24
C LEU A 128 -5.64 -0.37 5.76
N ALA A 129 -6.64 0.27 6.36
CA ALA A 129 -6.67 0.48 7.82
C ALA A 129 -7.33 -0.66 8.60
N GLY A 130 -7.73 -1.75 7.95
CA GLY A 130 -8.47 -2.84 8.58
C GLY A 130 -9.76 -2.35 9.24
N LEU A 131 -10.46 -1.41 8.59
CA LEU A 131 -11.71 -0.83 9.09
C LEU A 131 -12.89 -1.66 8.58
N ASP A 132 -13.72 -2.15 9.51
CA ASP A 132 -15.00 -2.75 9.15
C ASP A 132 -16.02 -1.64 8.87
N VAL A 133 -16.58 -1.66 7.67
CA VAL A 133 -17.48 -0.61 7.16
C VAL A 133 -18.75 -1.22 6.60
N ALA A 134 -19.88 -0.76 7.14
CA ALA A 134 -21.20 -1.14 6.69
C ALA A 134 -21.84 -0.04 5.83
N HIS A 135 -22.78 -0.44 4.97
CA HIS A 135 -23.72 0.47 4.29
C HIS A 135 -23.06 1.61 3.48
N LEU A 136 -22.03 1.29 2.71
CA LEU A 136 -21.43 2.25 1.77
C LEU A 136 -22.45 2.67 0.70
N ASP A 137 -22.82 3.96 0.70
CA ASP A 137 -23.73 4.59 -0.25
C ASP A 137 -23.04 5.76 -0.96
N LEU A 138 -23.12 5.77 -2.29
CA LEU A 138 -22.59 6.82 -3.15
C LEU A 138 -23.75 7.56 -3.82
N ARG A 139 -23.92 8.84 -3.47
CA ARG A 139 -25.01 9.66 -4.00
C ARG A 139 -24.48 10.88 -4.74
N VAL A 140 -24.72 10.94 -6.04
CA VAL A 140 -24.45 12.13 -6.86
C VAL A 140 -25.40 13.26 -6.45
N MET A 141 -24.82 14.40 -6.10
CA MET A 141 -25.49 15.61 -5.65
C MET A 141 -25.72 16.57 -6.83
N LYS A 142 -26.67 17.49 -6.67
CA LYS A 142 -27.06 18.44 -7.74
C LYS A 142 -25.95 19.39 -8.20
N ASN A 143 -24.90 19.57 -7.39
CA ASN A 143 -23.75 20.42 -7.67
C ASN A 143 -22.59 19.68 -8.35
N GLY A 144 -22.76 18.41 -8.74
CA GLY A 144 -21.70 17.61 -9.36
C GLY A 144 -20.73 16.94 -8.39
N LEU A 145 -20.93 17.10 -7.08
CA LEU A 145 -20.23 16.32 -6.06
C LEU A 145 -20.89 14.96 -5.86
N THR A 146 -20.11 13.95 -5.53
CA THR A 146 -20.58 12.68 -5.00
C THR A 146 -20.42 12.70 -3.49
N ARG A 147 -21.52 12.50 -2.77
CA ARG A 147 -21.47 12.24 -1.33
C ARG A 147 -21.27 10.76 -1.10
N VAL A 148 -20.24 10.43 -0.33
CA VAL A 148 -19.96 9.07 0.13
C VAL A 148 -20.40 8.99 1.58
N SER A 149 -21.32 8.08 1.91
CA SER A 149 -21.82 7.87 3.27
C SER A 149 -21.64 6.40 3.65
N PHE A 150 -21.25 6.14 4.89
CA PHE A 150 -21.00 4.79 5.38
C PHE A 150 -21.05 4.76 6.91
N GLU A 151 -21.13 3.58 7.50
CA GLU A 151 -21.10 3.39 8.94
C GLU A 151 -19.83 2.67 9.36
N VAL A 152 -19.16 3.20 10.38
CA VAL A 152 -18.00 2.58 11.00
C VAL A 152 -18.40 2.12 12.39
N GLU A 153 -18.09 0.87 12.73
CA GLU A 153 -18.36 0.32 14.05
C GLU A 153 -17.85 1.27 15.15
N GLU A 154 -18.62 1.46 16.23
CA GLU A 154 -18.31 2.35 17.38
C GLU A 154 -18.20 3.87 17.07
N LEU A 155 -18.08 4.29 15.81
CA LEU A 155 -18.06 5.71 15.39
C LEU A 155 -19.38 6.16 14.77
N GLY A 156 -20.19 5.22 14.28
CA GLY A 156 -21.47 5.48 13.63
C GLY A 156 -21.32 6.05 12.23
N ALA A 157 -22.27 6.90 11.84
CA ALA A 157 -22.35 7.44 10.50
C ALA A 157 -21.20 8.41 10.18
N CYS A 158 -20.49 8.13 9.09
CA CYS A 158 -19.40 8.90 8.54
C CYS A 158 -19.74 9.33 7.11
N ARG A 159 -19.16 10.44 6.65
CA ARG A 159 -19.39 10.94 5.29
C ARG A 159 -18.34 11.92 4.83
N PHE A 160 -18.16 12.00 3.52
CA PHE A 160 -17.44 13.09 2.87
C PHE A 160 -18.03 13.38 1.49
N GLU A 161 -17.63 14.50 0.91
CA GLU A 161 -18.05 14.94 -0.41
C GLU A 161 -16.82 15.11 -1.29
N ILE A 162 -16.89 14.62 -2.53
CA ILE A 162 -15.78 14.62 -3.47
C ILE A 162 -16.30 14.86 -4.88
N GLU A 163 -15.50 15.49 -5.74
CA GLU A 163 -15.90 15.72 -7.13
C GLU A 163 -16.07 14.40 -7.90
N SER A 164 -17.10 14.29 -8.74
CA SER A 164 -17.31 13.11 -9.58
C SER A 164 -16.53 13.21 -10.89
N LEU A 165 -15.21 13.38 -10.80
CA LEU A 165 -14.30 13.52 -11.95
C LEU A 165 -13.38 12.31 -12.09
N LYS A 166 -12.75 12.13 -13.25
CA LYS A 166 -11.76 11.06 -13.50
C LYS A 166 -10.54 11.15 -12.56
N ARG A 167 -10.22 12.36 -12.10
CA ARG A 167 -9.10 12.64 -11.18
C ARG A 167 -9.60 13.57 -10.08
N PRO A 168 -10.39 13.05 -9.13
CA PRO A 168 -10.95 13.89 -8.11
C PRO A 168 -9.87 14.30 -7.11
N ASP A 169 -10.00 15.48 -6.50
CA ASP A 169 -9.20 15.78 -5.32
C ASP A 169 -9.59 14.83 -4.19
N VAL A 170 -8.70 13.89 -3.87
CA VAL A 170 -8.88 12.88 -2.82
C VAL A 170 -8.71 13.42 -1.41
N THR A 171 -8.31 14.69 -1.25
CA THR A 171 -8.07 15.33 0.06
C THR A 171 -9.25 15.17 1.04
N PRO A 172 -10.53 15.34 0.64
CA PRO A 172 -11.67 15.13 1.54
C PRO A 172 -11.79 13.68 2.02
N ALA A 173 -11.54 12.71 1.14
CA ALA A 173 -11.54 11.30 1.50
C ALA A 173 -10.42 11.00 2.50
N LEU A 174 -9.20 11.46 2.23
CA LEU A 174 -8.06 11.29 3.13
C LEU A 174 -8.27 11.94 4.49
N ALA A 175 -8.87 13.13 4.54
CA ALA A 175 -9.16 13.81 5.80
C ALA A 175 -10.13 12.97 6.65
N GLU A 176 -11.20 12.46 6.05
CA GLU A 176 -12.19 11.63 6.75
C GLU A 176 -11.60 10.28 7.16
N MET A 177 -10.82 9.62 6.29
CA MET A 177 -10.15 8.37 6.61
C MET A 177 -9.14 8.54 7.76
N ASN A 178 -8.40 9.64 7.77
CA ASN A 178 -7.47 9.97 8.86
C ASN A 178 -8.19 10.28 10.17
N ARG A 179 -9.32 10.99 10.12
CA ARG A 179 -10.16 11.21 11.31
C ARG A 179 -10.61 9.88 11.91
N ILE A 180 -11.08 8.95 11.08
CA ILE A 180 -11.54 7.62 11.50
C ILE A 180 -10.38 6.79 12.06
N ALA A 181 -9.28 6.68 11.32
CA ALA A 181 -8.12 5.90 11.73
C ALA A 181 -7.51 6.40 13.05
N LYS A 182 -7.43 7.73 13.22
CA LYS A 182 -7.00 8.37 14.46
C LYS A 182 -7.97 8.07 15.61
N ALA A 183 -9.27 8.18 15.38
CA ALA A 183 -10.27 7.88 16.41
C ALA A 183 -10.23 6.41 16.86
N LYS A 184 -9.83 5.50 15.97
CA LYS A 184 -9.63 4.07 16.24
C LYS A 184 -8.22 3.72 16.74
N GLY A 185 -7.31 4.69 16.84
CA GLY A 185 -5.92 4.46 17.24
C GLY A 185 -5.15 3.54 16.29
N ARG A 186 -5.51 3.53 15.00
CA ARG A 186 -4.93 2.62 13.99
C ARG A 186 -3.73 3.22 13.27
N GLY A 187 -3.66 4.54 13.15
CA GLY A 187 -2.59 5.24 12.43
C GLY A 187 -3.11 6.35 11.52
N ARG A 188 -2.33 6.66 10.49
CA ARG A 188 -2.57 7.76 9.55
C ARG A 188 -2.17 7.40 8.12
N TYR A 189 -2.94 7.92 7.17
CA TYR A 189 -2.67 7.95 5.75
C TYR A 189 -1.88 9.20 5.34
N ILE A 190 -0.91 9.01 4.46
CA ILE A 190 -0.27 10.08 3.68
C ILE A 190 -0.38 9.80 2.20
N ARG A 191 -0.41 10.87 1.40
CA ARG A 191 -0.27 10.79 -0.05
C ARG A 191 1.20 10.93 -0.43
N VAL A 192 1.65 10.11 -1.37
CA VAL A 192 3.01 10.11 -1.92
C VAL A 192 2.94 10.31 -3.43
N SER A 193 3.75 11.23 -3.96
CA SER A 193 3.91 11.41 -5.40
C SER A 193 5.00 10.48 -5.92
N GLU A 194 4.64 9.58 -6.82
CA GLU A 194 5.61 8.75 -7.57
C GLU A 194 6.11 9.43 -8.86
N GLY A 195 5.66 10.67 -9.12
CA GLY A 195 6.01 11.41 -10.34
C GLY A 195 5.18 11.06 -11.58
N SER A 196 4.27 10.08 -11.50
CA SER A 196 3.25 9.82 -12.52
C SER A 196 2.03 10.72 -12.30
N SER A 197 1.42 11.19 -13.40
CA SER A 197 0.14 11.91 -13.36
C SER A 197 -1.09 11.00 -13.45
N GLU A 198 -0.87 9.69 -13.64
CA GLU A 198 -1.92 8.72 -13.94
C GLU A 198 -2.40 7.96 -12.70
N SER A 199 -1.57 7.90 -11.66
CA SER A 199 -1.88 7.17 -10.43
C SER A 199 -1.47 7.96 -9.19
N GLU A 200 -2.11 7.65 -8.06
CA GLU A 200 -1.79 8.23 -6.76
C GLU A 200 -1.52 7.12 -5.75
N THR A 201 -0.42 7.26 -5.00
CA THR A 201 -0.04 6.27 -4.01
C THR A 201 -0.25 6.80 -2.61
N PHE A 202 -0.85 5.97 -1.77
CA PHE A 202 -1.10 6.27 -0.37
C PHE A 202 -0.37 5.27 0.51
N ILE A 203 0.19 5.75 1.59
CA ILE A 203 0.79 4.94 2.64
C ILE A 203 -0.09 5.09 3.87
N PHE A 204 -0.51 3.97 4.45
CA PHE A 204 -1.09 3.89 5.77
C PHE A 204 -0.05 3.29 6.72
N ALA A 205 0.20 3.92 7.86
CA ALA A 205 1.06 3.35 8.89
C ALA A 205 0.61 3.84 10.28
N ASP A 206 1.03 3.11 11.32
CA ASP A 206 0.80 3.56 12.69
C ASP A 206 1.49 4.92 12.97
N ASP A 207 1.00 5.63 13.99
CA ASP A 207 1.47 6.98 14.31
C ASP A 207 2.97 7.05 14.70
N ALA A 208 3.53 5.95 15.22
CA ALA A 208 4.92 5.90 15.66
C ALA A 208 5.90 5.63 14.51
N THR A 209 5.42 4.91 13.49
CA THR A 209 6.20 4.40 12.36
C THR A 209 6.15 5.38 11.19
N LEU A 210 5.02 6.04 10.97
CA LEU A 210 4.83 6.94 9.83
C LEU A 210 5.91 8.04 9.71
N PRO A 211 6.28 8.78 10.77
CA PRO A 211 7.35 9.80 10.66
C PRO A 211 8.69 9.19 10.26
N ARG A 212 9.00 7.98 10.74
CA ARG A 212 10.25 7.27 10.43
C ARG A 212 10.30 6.83 8.98
N ILE A 213 9.18 6.36 8.43
CA ILE A 213 9.06 6.03 7.00
C ILE A 213 9.26 7.29 6.15
N VAL A 214 8.61 8.40 6.52
CA VAL A 214 8.74 9.68 5.79
C VAL A 214 10.20 10.14 5.75
N ASP A 215 10.89 10.11 6.89
CA ASP A 215 12.30 10.51 7.00
C ASP A 215 13.22 9.55 6.25
N LEU A 216 13.06 8.23 6.44
CA LEU A 216 13.87 7.19 5.80
C LEU A 216 13.79 7.26 4.27
N LEU A 217 12.60 7.50 3.74
CA LEU A 217 12.33 7.50 2.30
C LEU A 217 12.45 8.90 1.67
N GLY A 218 12.64 9.95 2.48
CA GLY A 218 12.70 11.34 2.01
C GLY A 218 11.40 11.80 1.35
N LEU A 219 10.25 11.35 1.84
CA LEU A 219 8.95 11.64 1.23
C LEU A 219 8.53 13.08 1.48
N GLN A 220 8.05 13.75 0.44
CA GLN A 220 7.27 14.98 0.62
C GLN A 220 5.83 14.59 0.98
N ALA A 221 5.58 14.34 2.27
CA ALA A 221 4.25 14.00 2.76
C ALA A 221 3.33 15.22 2.65
N ILE A 222 2.26 15.11 1.86
CA ILE A 222 1.17 16.08 1.88
C ILE A 222 0.22 15.64 2.98
N ALA A 223 0.32 16.27 4.15
CA ALA A 223 -0.63 16.04 5.22
C ALA A 223 -2.02 16.54 4.78
N PRO A 224 -3.12 15.84 5.12
CA PRO A 224 -4.45 16.42 5.03
C PRO A 224 -4.44 17.71 5.85
N THR A 225 -4.86 18.81 5.25
CA THR A 225 -5.07 20.06 5.96
C THR A 225 -6.13 19.81 7.04
N ASP A 226 -5.80 20.08 8.30
CA ASP A 226 -6.71 19.97 9.46
C ASP A 226 -7.87 21.01 9.42
N GLU A 227 -8.12 21.64 8.27
CA GLU A 227 -9.12 22.69 8.09
C GLU A 227 -10.33 22.20 7.26
N ALA A 228 -10.91 21.06 7.63
CA ALA A 228 -12.34 20.88 7.44
C ALA A 228 -13.05 21.46 8.69
N LYS A 229 -13.10 22.79 8.79
CA LYS A 229 -14.08 23.45 9.66
C LYS A 229 -15.47 23.13 9.09
N LEU A 230 -16.12 22.10 9.64
CA LEU A 230 -17.57 21.92 9.58
C LEU A 230 -18.22 22.74 10.69
#